data_AF-D9WEW7-F1
#
_entry.id   AF-D9WEW7-F1
#
_cell.length_a   1.000
_cell.length_b   1.000
_cell.length_c   1.000
_cell.angle_alpha   90.00
_cell.angle_beta   90.00
_cell.angle_gamma   90.00
#
_symmetry.space_group_name_H-M   'P 1'
#
loop_
_entity.id
_entity.type
_entity.pdbx_description
1 polymer ?
#
loop_
_entity_poly.entity_id
_entity_poly.type
_entity_poly.pdbx_seq_one_letter_code
_entity_poly.pdbx_strand_id
1 'polypeptide(L)'
;MTGTHPRAGADKARKSAIDLVETFLDPGSRRGWDQPVEITTTDPDYRADLERARERTGLDESVITGEGCVEGRRVAYVACEFRFLAGSIGVAAGERLVRAVERATAERLPLLAAPASGGTRMQEGTVAFLQMVKVAAAITDHKAAGLPYLVHVRHPTTGGVLASWGSLGHVTAAEPGALIGFMGPRVHEALYGEEFPAGVQVAENLMNHGLIDAVLPTSRLAEVAARVLRVLCGDQDVPAGVDFRSGAETAEAGSAAAGRGGAGPRRSGPRPRSRSGPRGGRTGPGCGICCGSPRRNVSPLSGTGAGEHDPRAAARPRAGRRGALCGARAQPARAPRE
;
A
#
# COMPACT_ATOMS: atom_id res chain seq x y z
N MET A 1 -2.14 -17.53 45.28
CA MET A 1 -1.29 -18.06 44.19
C MET A 1 -1.30 -17.05 43.07
N THR A 2 -0.29 -16.18 43.05
CA THR A 2 -0.13 -15.09 42.07
C THR A 2 0.44 -15.68 40.78
N GLY A 3 -0.42 -15.92 39.80
CA GLY A 3 -0.02 -16.32 38.46
C GLY A 3 0.60 -15.12 37.74
N THR A 4 1.92 -15.02 37.76
CA THR A 4 2.68 -14.15 36.88
C THR A 4 2.48 -14.65 35.45
N HIS A 5 1.68 -13.92 34.66
CA HIS A 5 1.68 -14.13 33.22
C HIS A 5 3.11 -13.99 32.71
N PRO A 6 3.63 -14.96 31.92
CA PRO A 6 4.88 -14.76 31.24
C PRO A 6 4.71 -13.54 30.33
N ARG A 7 5.48 -12.47 30.59
CA ARG A 7 5.59 -11.34 29.66
C ARG A 7 5.86 -11.93 28.28
N ALA A 8 4.96 -11.68 27.34
CA ALA A 8 5.12 -12.06 25.95
C ALA A 8 6.55 -11.74 25.51
N GLY A 9 7.16 -12.71 24.83
CA GLY A 9 8.59 -12.92 24.73
C GLY A 9 9.46 -11.68 24.51
N ALA A 10 10.67 -11.77 25.06
CA ALA A 10 11.78 -10.87 24.85
C ALA A 10 11.78 -10.23 23.45
N ASP A 11 11.81 -8.91 23.47
CA ASP A 11 11.91 -7.97 22.37
C ASP A 11 12.92 -8.47 21.32
N LYS A 12 12.45 -9.20 20.30
CA LYS A 12 13.16 -9.25 19.01
C LYS A 12 13.23 -7.78 18.60
N ALA A 13 14.41 -7.18 18.73
CA ALA A 13 14.61 -5.74 18.51
C ALA A 13 13.81 -5.29 17.28
N ARG A 14 12.70 -4.58 17.52
CA ARG A 14 11.80 -4.13 16.46
C ARG A 14 12.61 -3.24 15.51
N LYS A 15 12.64 -3.59 14.24
CA LYS A 15 13.26 -2.76 13.20
C LYS A 15 12.54 -1.42 13.11
N SER A 16 13.31 -0.34 12.96
CA SER A 16 12.73 0.96 12.63
C SER A 16 12.02 0.90 11.28
N ALA A 17 11.19 1.90 10.99
CA ALA A 17 10.58 2.01 9.67
C ALA A 17 11.63 2.07 8.55
N ILE A 18 12.74 2.79 8.79
CA ILE A 18 13.85 2.93 7.84
C ILE A 18 14.57 1.60 7.65
N ASP A 19 14.98 0.94 8.74
CA ASP A 19 15.71 -0.34 8.66
C ASP A 19 14.87 -1.42 7.97
N LEU A 20 13.55 -1.40 8.17
CA LEU A 20 12.64 -2.29 7.46
C LEU A 20 12.70 -2.02 5.95
N VAL A 21 12.49 -0.76 5.55
CA VAL A 21 12.45 -0.36 4.14
C VAL A 21 13.77 -0.70 3.45
N GLU A 22 14.89 -0.44 4.10
CA GLU A 22 16.22 -0.79 3.59
C GLU A 22 16.48 -2.30 3.55
N THR A 23 15.70 -3.12 4.27
CA THR A 23 15.80 -4.58 4.15
C THR A 23 15.19 -5.11 2.85
N PHE A 24 14.15 -4.46 2.32
CA PHE A 24 13.47 -4.95 1.11
C PHE A 24 13.75 -4.16 -0.16
N LEU A 25 14.31 -2.94 -0.05
CA LEU A 25 14.78 -2.18 -1.19
C LEU A 25 16.22 -2.55 -1.58
N ASP A 26 16.55 -2.34 -2.84
CA ASP A 26 17.91 -2.47 -3.35
C ASP A 26 18.83 -1.44 -2.65
N PRO A 27 20.08 -1.82 -2.31
CA PRO A 27 21.00 -0.94 -1.59
C PRO A 27 21.20 0.43 -2.27
N GLY A 28 21.00 1.50 -1.51
CA GLY A 28 21.17 2.88 -1.99
C GLY A 28 20.08 3.40 -2.92
N SER A 29 18.99 2.65 -3.15
CA SER A 29 17.87 3.09 -3.99
C SER A 29 16.82 3.93 -3.26
N ARG A 30 16.83 3.91 -1.92
CA ARG A 30 15.82 4.61 -1.10
C ARG A 30 15.90 6.12 -1.30
N ARG A 31 14.77 6.72 -1.66
CA ARG A 31 14.57 8.18 -1.70
C ARG A 31 13.29 8.54 -0.96
N GLY A 32 13.39 9.40 0.06
CA GLY A 32 12.24 9.87 0.83
C GLY A 32 11.41 10.92 0.07
N TRP A 33 10.10 10.94 0.32
CA TRP A 33 9.17 11.96 -0.18
C TRP A 33 8.60 12.86 0.91
N ASP A 34 8.98 12.62 2.16
CA ASP A 34 8.41 13.28 3.31
C ASP A 34 8.80 14.76 3.36
N GLN A 35 7.80 15.61 3.56
CA GLN A 35 8.00 17.03 3.87
C GLN A 35 7.96 17.23 5.39
N PRO A 36 8.73 18.19 5.93
CA PRO A 36 8.72 18.52 7.35
C PRO A 36 7.31 18.82 7.85
N VAL A 37 6.94 18.23 8.98
CA VAL A 37 5.68 18.49 9.68
C VAL A 37 5.93 19.45 10.84
N GLU A 38 5.14 20.51 10.92
CA GLU A 38 5.15 21.45 12.05
C GLU A 38 4.21 20.98 13.17
N ILE A 39 4.59 21.21 14.43
CA ILE A 39 3.73 20.90 15.58
C ILE A 39 2.74 22.06 15.80
N THR A 40 1.49 21.85 15.41
CA THR A 40 0.44 22.87 15.44
C THR A 40 -0.46 22.82 16.67
N THR A 41 -0.39 21.76 17.48
CA THR A 41 -1.25 21.62 18.68
C THR A 41 -0.95 22.68 19.73
N THR A 42 -1.99 23.20 20.39
CA THR A 42 -1.89 24.10 21.54
C THR A 42 -1.88 23.34 22.88
N ASP A 43 -2.18 22.05 22.86
CA ASP A 43 -2.11 21.19 24.05
C ASP A 43 -0.63 20.94 24.42
N PRO A 44 -0.19 21.37 25.63
CA PRO A 44 1.20 21.25 26.05
C PRO A 44 1.63 19.79 26.26
N ASP A 45 0.74 18.92 26.75
CA ASP A 45 1.08 17.51 27.01
C ASP A 45 1.23 16.76 25.69
N TYR A 46 0.30 16.99 24.75
CA TYR A 46 0.40 16.37 23.43
C TYR A 46 1.61 16.92 22.63
N ARG A 47 1.92 18.20 22.75
CA ARG A 47 3.15 18.79 22.18
C ARG A 47 4.40 18.08 22.72
N ALA A 48 4.49 17.90 24.03
CA ALA A 48 5.62 17.23 24.65
C ALA A 48 5.72 15.75 24.22
N ASP A 49 4.59 15.06 24.05
CA ASP A 49 4.54 13.69 23.51
C ASP A 49 5.13 13.61 22.09
N LEU A 50 4.76 14.57 21.22
CA LEU A 50 5.29 14.66 19.86
C LEU A 50 6.79 14.95 19.85
N GLU A 51 7.25 15.91 20.66
CA GLU A 51 8.68 16.27 20.76
C GLU A 51 9.52 15.07 21.23
N ARG A 52 9.09 14.35 22.27
CA ARG A 52 9.76 13.13 22.72
C ARG A 52 9.75 12.02 21.67
N ALA A 53 8.66 11.88 20.90
CA ALA A 53 8.60 10.93 19.80
C ALA A 53 9.59 11.28 18.68
N ARG A 54 9.74 12.57 18.36
CA ARG A 54 10.72 13.07 17.39
C ARG A 54 12.14 12.78 17.83
N GLU A 55 12.49 13.14 19.05
CA GLU A 55 13.81 12.86 19.62
C GLU A 55 14.13 11.35 19.62
N ARG A 56 13.17 10.53 20.03
CA ARG A 56 13.35 9.07 20.10
C ARG A 56 13.55 8.41 18.74
N THR A 57 12.93 8.92 17.69
CA THR A 57 12.88 8.25 16.38
C THR A 57 13.74 8.92 15.32
N GLY A 58 14.09 10.19 15.50
CA GLY A 58 14.67 11.03 14.46
C GLY A 58 13.69 11.38 13.33
N LEU A 59 12.40 11.07 13.49
CA LEU A 59 11.36 11.33 12.50
C LEU A 59 10.42 12.42 12.99
N ASP A 60 9.80 13.15 12.07
CA ASP A 60 8.83 14.20 12.40
C ASP A 60 7.39 13.71 12.56
N GLU A 61 7.12 12.46 12.16
CA GLU A 61 5.81 11.80 12.19
C GLU A 61 5.94 10.24 12.14
N SER A 62 4.83 9.54 12.39
CA SER A 62 4.69 8.08 12.51
C SER A 62 4.68 7.31 11.21
N VAL A 63 4.77 7.99 10.06
CA VAL A 63 4.81 7.36 8.75
C VAL A 63 5.94 7.97 7.94
N ILE A 64 6.72 7.10 7.30
CA ILE A 64 7.69 7.47 6.28
C ILE A 64 7.19 7.03 4.91
N THR A 65 7.51 7.83 3.90
CA THR A 65 7.11 7.58 2.51
C THR A 65 8.24 7.86 1.55
N GLY A 66 8.23 7.18 0.41
CA GLY A 66 9.26 7.36 -0.59
C GLY A 66 9.18 6.36 -1.73
N GLU A 67 10.28 6.26 -2.45
CA GLU A 67 10.50 5.30 -3.51
C GLU A 67 11.85 4.59 -3.37
N GLY A 68 12.01 3.50 -4.10
CA GLY A 68 13.29 2.86 -4.36
C GLY A 68 13.11 1.75 -5.39
N CYS A 69 14.02 0.78 -5.39
CA CYS A 69 13.92 -0.39 -6.25
C CYS A 69 13.81 -1.70 -5.47
N VAL A 70 13.14 -2.68 -6.07
CA VAL A 70 13.13 -4.08 -5.63
C VAL A 70 13.51 -4.93 -6.83
N GLU A 71 14.70 -5.54 -6.81
CA GLU A 71 15.27 -6.26 -7.96
C GLU A 71 15.26 -5.39 -9.24
N GLY A 72 15.65 -4.12 -9.11
CA GLY A 72 15.68 -3.13 -10.19
C GLY A 72 14.33 -2.50 -10.55
N ARG A 73 13.21 -3.01 -10.06
CA ARG A 73 11.88 -2.44 -10.32
C ARG A 73 11.60 -1.27 -9.40
N ARG A 74 11.32 -0.07 -9.94
CA ARG A 74 10.90 1.08 -9.14
C ARG A 74 9.59 0.77 -8.42
N VAL A 75 9.54 1.07 -7.13
CA VAL A 75 8.36 0.94 -6.29
C VAL A 75 8.23 2.15 -5.38
N ALA A 76 7.00 2.49 -5.02
CA ALA A 76 6.71 3.39 -3.92
C ALA A 76 6.58 2.58 -2.63
N TYR A 77 6.96 3.16 -1.49
CA TYR A 77 6.75 2.56 -0.18
C TYR A 77 6.06 3.53 0.79
N VAL A 78 5.31 2.95 1.72
CA VAL A 78 4.82 3.62 2.92
C VAL A 78 5.00 2.71 4.13
N ALA A 79 5.66 3.18 5.18
CA ALA A 79 5.95 2.38 6.37
C ALA A 79 5.71 3.16 7.66
N CYS A 80 5.10 2.50 8.66
CA CYS A 80 4.91 3.11 9.99
C CYS A 80 6.18 3.04 10.86
N GLU A 81 6.42 4.05 11.67
CA GLU A 81 7.35 3.98 12.81
C GLU A 81 6.55 3.81 14.10
N PHE A 82 6.49 2.59 14.62
CA PHE A 82 5.71 2.31 15.84
C PHE A 82 6.27 3.06 17.07
N ARG A 83 7.57 3.34 17.11
CA ARG A 83 8.17 4.13 18.20
C ARG A 83 7.74 5.60 18.14
N PHE A 84 7.04 6.06 17.11
CA PHE A 84 6.40 7.36 17.08
C PHE A 84 4.93 7.20 17.50
N LEU A 85 4.62 7.47 18.78
CA LEU A 85 3.27 7.38 19.35
C LEU A 85 2.49 6.10 18.94
N ALA A 86 3.11 4.92 19.12
CA ALA A 86 2.56 3.61 18.77
C ALA A 86 2.17 3.48 17.28
N GLY A 87 2.83 4.23 16.40
CA GLY A 87 2.53 4.26 14.97
C GLY A 87 1.15 4.85 14.66
N SER A 88 0.55 5.57 15.61
CA SER A 88 -0.81 6.09 15.46
C SER A 88 -0.90 7.05 14.29
N ILE A 89 -2.01 7.04 13.56
CA ILE A 89 -2.22 7.92 12.40
C ILE A 89 -3.02 9.15 12.81
N GLY A 90 -2.35 10.30 12.84
CA GLY A 90 -2.94 11.64 12.93
C GLY A 90 -3.23 12.24 11.56
N VAL A 91 -3.62 13.51 11.54
CA VAL A 91 -3.88 14.32 10.35
C VAL A 91 -2.62 14.38 9.46
N ALA A 92 -1.48 14.80 10.00
CA ALA A 92 -0.25 14.93 9.21
C ALA A 92 0.21 13.59 8.61
N ALA A 93 0.18 12.51 9.40
CA ALA A 93 0.47 11.16 8.94
C ALA A 93 -0.50 10.69 7.84
N GLY A 94 -1.80 10.96 7.99
CA GLY A 94 -2.84 10.65 7.01
C GLY A 94 -2.67 11.41 5.70
N GLU A 95 -2.41 12.71 5.75
CA GLU A 95 -2.14 13.50 4.55
C GLU A 95 -0.85 13.06 3.84
N ARG A 96 0.18 12.68 4.60
CA ARG A 96 1.42 12.12 4.06
C ARG A 96 1.19 10.79 3.34
N LEU A 97 0.39 9.89 3.93
CA LEU A 97 -0.07 8.65 3.30
C LEU A 97 -0.78 8.94 1.97
N VAL A 98 -1.80 9.80 1.99
CA VAL A 98 -2.60 10.14 0.80
C VAL A 98 -1.70 10.68 -0.32
N ARG A 99 -0.85 11.67 -0.03
CA ARG A 99 0.07 12.24 -1.03
C ARG A 99 1.02 11.20 -1.62
N ALA A 100 1.53 10.27 -0.81
CA ALA A 100 2.41 9.22 -1.29
C ALA A 100 1.68 8.25 -2.22
N VAL A 101 0.45 7.85 -1.88
CA VAL A 101 -0.37 6.97 -2.72
C VAL A 101 -0.77 7.66 -4.03
N GLU A 102 -1.19 8.92 -3.98
CA GLU A 102 -1.52 9.72 -5.17
C GLU A 102 -0.30 9.89 -6.07
N ARG A 103 0.86 10.20 -5.50
CA ARG A 103 2.12 10.30 -6.24
C ARG A 103 2.52 8.97 -6.88
N ALA A 104 2.46 7.86 -6.13
CA ALA A 104 2.71 6.53 -6.68
C ALA A 104 1.77 6.20 -7.84
N THR A 105 0.50 6.60 -7.72
CA THR A 105 -0.50 6.42 -8.78
C THR A 105 -0.15 7.24 -10.03
N ALA A 106 0.18 8.52 -9.86
CA ALA A 106 0.57 9.40 -10.95
C ALA A 106 1.85 8.94 -11.66
N GLU A 107 2.83 8.46 -10.90
CA GLU A 107 4.08 7.90 -11.43
C GLU A 107 3.96 6.44 -11.90
N ARG A 108 2.77 5.82 -11.77
CA ARG A 108 2.49 4.42 -12.11
C ARG A 108 3.39 3.40 -11.41
N LEU A 109 3.78 3.67 -10.18
CA LEU A 109 4.62 2.79 -9.38
C LEU A 109 3.77 1.76 -8.63
N PRO A 110 4.18 0.48 -8.55
CA PRO A 110 3.64 -0.43 -7.54
C PRO A 110 3.87 0.13 -6.14
N LEU A 111 2.92 -0.10 -5.23
CA LEU A 111 2.93 0.42 -3.87
C LEU A 111 3.15 -0.72 -2.86
N LEU A 112 4.15 -0.55 -1.99
CA LEU A 112 4.44 -1.44 -0.88
C LEU A 112 4.13 -0.75 0.46
N ALA A 113 3.16 -1.28 1.20
CA ALA A 113 2.82 -0.77 2.53
C ALA A 113 3.34 -1.68 3.64
N ALA A 114 3.83 -1.07 4.72
CA ALA A 114 4.28 -1.77 5.92
C ALA A 114 3.67 -1.17 7.21
N PRO A 115 2.37 -1.35 7.45
CA PRO A 115 1.71 -0.83 8.64
C PRO A 115 2.26 -1.49 9.91
N ALA A 116 2.36 -0.68 10.96
CA ALA A 116 2.66 -1.08 12.34
C ALA A 116 2.05 0.01 13.24
N SER A 117 0.84 -0.20 13.72
CA SER A 117 0.06 0.84 14.37
C SER A 117 -0.91 0.31 15.41
N GLY A 118 -1.07 1.07 16.50
CA GLY A 118 -2.18 0.92 17.44
C GLY A 118 -3.53 1.46 16.92
N GLY A 119 -3.54 2.21 15.81
CA GLY A 119 -4.76 2.76 15.20
C GLY A 119 -4.70 4.26 14.94
N THR A 120 -5.84 4.93 15.06
CA THR A 120 -5.96 6.39 14.88
C THR A 120 -5.37 7.15 16.08
N ARG A 121 -4.80 8.33 15.83
CA ARG A 121 -4.28 9.20 16.88
C ARG A 121 -5.40 9.92 17.62
N MET A 122 -5.72 9.45 18.82
CA MET A 122 -6.86 9.93 19.60
C MET A 122 -6.74 11.40 20.03
N GLN A 123 -5.51 11.90 20.23
CA GLN A 123 -5.24 13.30 20.59
C GLN A 123 -5.76 14.30 19.55
N GLU A 124 -5.93 13.86 18.30
CA GLU A 124 -6.43 14.69 17.19
C GLU A 124 -7.91 14.40 16.86
N GLY A 125 -8.54 13.51 17.61
CA GLY A 125 -9.98 13.23 17.58
C GLY A 125 -10.52 12.78 16.21
N THR A 126 -11.74 13.19 15.91
CA THR A 126 -12.48 12.78 14.70
C THR A 126 -11.76 13.11 13.40
N VAL A 127 -10.99 14.21 13.36
CA VAL A 127 -10.29 14.63 12.13
C VAL A 127 -9.21 13.62 11.76
N ALA A 128 -8.48 13.08 12.74
CA ALA A 128 -7.54 11.99 12.51
C ALA A 128 -8.24 10.70 12.08
N PHE A 129 -9.44 10.41 12.61
CA PHE A 129 -10.23 9.24 12.18
C PHE A 129 -10.64 9.35 10.69
N LEU A 130 -11.10 10.53 10.26
CA LEU A 130 -11.49 10.77 8.87
C LEU A 130 -10.34 10.60 7.87
N GLN A 131 -9.08 10.66 8.30
CA GLN A 131 -7.95 10.34 7.44
C GLN A 131 -7.99 8.91 6.91
N MET A 132 -8.52 7.95 7.66
CA MET A 132 -8.63 6.56 7.20
C MET A 132 -9.53 6.45 5.96
N VAL A 133 -10.56 7.30 5.86
CA VAL A 133 -11.43 7.39 4.68
C VAL A 133 -10.65 7.90 3.47
N LYS A 134 -9.86 8.98 3.65
CA LYS A 134 -9.04 9.55 2.57
C LYS A 134 -7.98 8.57 2.07
N VAL A 135 -7.30 7.89 2.99
CA VAL A 135 -6.27 6.89 2.64
C VAL A 135 -6.89 5.71 1.91
N ALA A 136 -8.03 5.20 2.38
CA ALA A 136 -8.75 4.11 1.71
C ALA A 136 -9.22 4.51 0.29
N ALA A 137 -9.70 5.74 0.11
CA ALA A 137 -10.07 6.26 -1.20
C ALA A 137 -8.86 6.30 -2.16
N ALA A 138 -7.74 6.90 -1.73
CA ALA A 138 -6.53 6.98 -2.55
C ALA A 138 -6.00 5.59 -2.96
N ILE A 139 -6.05 4.60 -2.05
CA ILE A 139 -5.66 3.22 -2.37
C ILE A 139 -6.63 2.57 -3.34
N THR A 140 -7.92 2.82 -3.18
CA THR A 140 -8.94 2.31 -4.11
C THR A 140 -8.68 2.84 -5.52
N ASP A 141 -8.38 4.12 -5.65
CA ASP A 141 -8.03 4.75 -6.93
C ASP A 141 -6.73 4.20 -7.52
N HIS A 142 -5.71 3.98 -6.68
CA HIS A 142 -4.46 3.35 -7.09
C HIS A 142 -4.68 1.95 -7.69
N LYS A 143 -5.48 1.12 -7.02
CA LYS A 143 -5.84 -0.22 -7.50
C LYS A 143 -6.70 -0.16 -8.76
N ALA A 144 -7.65 0.79 -8.83
CA ALA A 144 -8.50 1.00 -10.01
C ALA A 144 -7.68 1.42 -11.24
N ALA A 145 -6.53 2.09 -11.05
CA ALA A 145 -5.57 2.39 -12.11
C ALA A 145 -4.74 1.17 -12.61
N GLY A 146 -5.03 -0.03 -12.06
CA GLY A 146 -4.37 -1.28 -12.40
C GLY A 146 -2.96 -1.42 -11.82
N LEU A 147 -2.65 -0.69 -10.74
CA LEU A 147 -1.33 -0.70 -10.11
C LEU A 147 -1.29 -1.65 -8.91
N PRO A 148 -0.24 -2.49 -8.76
CA PRO A 148 -0.16 -3.41 -7.64
C PRO A 148 0.03 -2.71 -6.31
N TYR A 149 -0.87 -2.97 -5.37
CA TYR A 149 -0.71 -2.66 -3.96
C TYR A 149 -0.42 -3.93 -3.13
N LEU A 150 0.76 -4.01 -2.51
CA LEU A 150 1.14 -5.10 -1.61
C LEU A 150 1.27 -4.59 -0.18
N VAL A 151 0.86 -5.39 0.79
CA VAL A 151 0.91 -5.02 2.22
C VAL A 151 1.72 -6.04 3.00
N HIS A 152 2.62 -5.56 3.85
CA HIS A 152 3.34 -6.34 4.84
C HIS A 152 2.96 -5.88 6.25
N VAL A 153 2.00 -6.56 6.85
CA VAL A 153 1.47 -6.22 8.17
C VAL A 153 2.46 -6.61 9.26
N ARG A 154 2.83 -5.65 10.09
CA ARG A 154 3.80 -5.87 11.19
C ARG A 154 3.13 -5.81 12.54
N HIS A 155 3.84 -6.30 13.56
CA HIS A 155 3.34 -6.31 14.92
C HIS A 155 3.42 -4.93 15.60
N PRO A 156 2.33 -4.46 16.24
CA PRO A 156 0.93 -4.79 15.99
C PRO A 156 0.35 -3.94 14.84
N THR A 157 -0.74 -4.40 14.23
CA THR A 157 -1.55 -3.57 13.32
C THR A 157 -3.02 -3.70 13.67
N THR A 158 -3.58 -2.62 14.25
CA THR A 158 -4.93 -2.62 14.80
C THR A 158 -5.79 -1.43 14.37
N GLY A 159 -7.09 -1.50 14.67
CA GLY A 159 -7.99 -0.36 14.54
C GLY A 159 -8.19 0.12 13.11
N GLY A 160 -8.34 1.43 12.97
CA GLY A 160 -8.57 2.09 11.69
C GLY A 160 -7.49 1.81 10.65
N VAL A 161 -6.25 1.54 11.05
CA VAL A 161 -5.16 1.20 10.13
C VAL A 161 -5.41 -0.16 9.46
N LEU A 162 -5.74 -1.19 10.24
CA LEU A 162 -6.11 -2.48 9.68
C LEU A 162 -7.38 -2.35 8.82
N ALA A 163 -8.40 -1.65 9.32
CA ALA A 163 -9.71 -1.49 8.66
C ALA A 163 -9.68 -0.62 7.39
N SER A 164 -8.55 0.02 7.09
CA SER A 164 -8.37 0.81 5.88
C SER A 164 -7.22 0.23 5.07
N TRP A 165 -6.07 0.88 5.06
CA TRP A 165 -4.98 0.51 4.16
C TRP A 165 -4.29 -0.81 4.51
N GLY A 166 -4.33 -1.25 5.77
CA GLY A 166 -3.73 -2.50 6.20
C GLY A 166 -4.38 -3.77 5.62
N SER A 167 -5.64 -3.71 5.20
CA SER A 167 -6.37 -4.87 4.65
C SER A 167 -6.73 -4.73 3.17
N LEU A 168 -6.36 -3.62 2.51
CA LEU A 168 -6.74 -3.34 1.13
C LEU A 168 -5.75 -3.86 0.07
N GLY A 169 -4.70 -4.58 0.49
CA GLY A 169 -3.71 -5.19 -0.41
C GLY A 169 -4.33 -6.09 -1.47
N HIS A 170 -3.69 -6.19 -2.65
CA HIS A 170 -3.92 -7.32 -3.55
C HIS A 170 -3.28 -8.61 -3.01
N VAL A 171 -2.15 -8.44 -2.31
CA VAL A 171 -1.49 -9.49 -1.54
C VAL A 171 -1.07 -8.88 -0.21
N THR A 172 -1.45 -9.52 0.88
CA THR A 172 -1.16 -9.14 2.24
C THR A 172 -0.35 -10.24 2.91
N ALA A 173 0.91 -9.94 3.23
CA ALA A 173 1.76 -10.78 4.06
C ALA A 173 1.83 -10.24 5.49
N ALA A 174 2.20 -11.07 6.46
CA ALA A 174 2.40 -10.66 7.85
C ALA A 174 3.73 -11.15 8.44
N GLU A 175 4.23 -10.43 9.43
CA GLU A 175 5.33 -10.90 10.27
C GLU A 175 4.89 -12.10 11.14
N PRO A 176 5.77 -13.10 11.38
CA PRO A 176 5.47 -14.23 12.25
C PRO A 176 5.10 -13.78 13.66
N GLY A 177 4.01 -14.31 14.21
CA GLY A 177 3.51 -13.97 15.53
C GLY A 177 2.90 -12.56 15.65
N ALA A 178 2.70 -11.84 14.54
CA ALA A 178 2.17 -10.48 14.62
C ALA A 178 0.72 -10.47 15.11
N LEU A 179 0.46 -9.63 16.12
CA LEU A 179 -0.89 -9.26 16.54
C LEU A 179 -1.55 -8.33 15.51
N ILE A 180 -2.65 -8.79 14.93
CA ILE A 180 -3.41 -8.11 13.89
C ILE A 180 -4.91 -8.25 14.24
N GLY A 181 -5.62 -7.13 14.34
CA GLY A 181 -7.05 -7.18 14.63
C GLY A 181 -7.72 -5.82 14.70
N PHE A 182 -9.03 -5.78 14.45
CA PHE A 182 -9.78 -4.52 14.47
C PHE A 182 -9.71 -3.83 15.85
N MET A 183 -9.83 -4.62 16.91
CA MET A 183 -9.77 -4.15 18.30
C MET A 183 -8.60 -4.82 19.03
N GLY A 184 -7.81 -4.07 19.80
CA GLY A 184 -6.72 -4.66 20.59
C GLY A 184 -7.22 -5.44 21.82
N PRO A 185 -6.46 -6.43 22.32
CA PRO A 185 -6.83 -7.23 23.50
C PRO A 185 -7.20 -6.40 24.73
N ARG A 186 -6.45 -5.32 24.98
CA ARG A 186 -6.71 -4.41 26.12
C ARG A 186 -8.08 -3.75 26.08
N VAL A 187 -8.58 -3.45 24.87
CA VAL A 187 -9.90 -2.83 24.71
C VAL A 187 -10.99 -3.87 24.96
N HIS A 188 -10.79 -5.10 24.50
CA HIS A 188 -11.70 -6.21 24.83
C HIS A 188 -11.77 -6.45 26.34
N GLU A 189 -10.62 -6.58 27.00
CA GLU A 189 -10.54 -6.78 28.45
C GLU A 189 -11.22 -5.65 29.23
N ALA A 190 -11.06 -4.40 28.80
CA ALA A 190 -11.72 -3.26 29.42
C ALA A 190 -13.24 -3.26 29.25
N LEU A 191 -13.76 -3.79 28.13
CA LEU A 191 -15.20 -3.82 27.85
C LEU A 191 -15.91 -5.02 28.48
N TYR A 192 -15.27 -6.18 28.48
CA TYR A 192 -15.90 -7.45 28.87
C TYR A 192 -15.42 -8.00 30.21
N GLY A 193 -14.32 -7.48 30.76
CA GLY A 193 -13.75 -7.98 32.03
C GLY A 193 -13.12 -9.36 31.93
N GLU A 194 -12.89 -9.84 30.70
CA GLU A 194 -12.36 -11.17 30.40
C GLU A 194 -11.12 -11.07 29.48
N GLU A 195 -10.18 -12.00 29.66
CA GLU A 195 -8.98 -12.08 28.83
C GLU A 195 -9.33 -12.30 27.36
N PHE A 196 -8.60 -11.62 26.47
CA PHE A 196 -8.78 -11.85 25.04
C PHE A 196 -8.29 -13.26 24.67
N PRO A 197 -9.08 -14.06 23.92
CA PRO A 197 -8.68 -15.41 23.54
C PRO A 197 -7.32 -15.45 22.84
N ALA A 198 -6.40 -16.22 23.40
CA ALA A 198 -5.04 -16.33 22.87
C ALA A 198 -5.04 -16.90 21.44
N GLY A 199 -4.15 -16.39 20.59
CA GLY A 199 -3.96 -16.89 19.22
C GLY A 199 -4.96 -16.38 18.19
N VAL A 200 -6.12 -15.84 18.57
CA VAL A 200 -7.16 -15.41 17.61
C VAL A 200 -6.66 -14.33 16.64
N GLN A 201 -5.92 -13.34 17.15
CA GLN A 201 -5.40 -12.22 16.38
C GLN A 201 -3.96 -12.42 15.89
N VAL A 202 -3.43 -13.64 15.96
CA VAL A 202 -2.06 -13.92 15.56
C VAL A 202 -1.99 -14.21 14.06
N ALA A 203 -0.97 -13.68 13.38
CA ALA A 203 -0.78 -13.77 11.94
C ALA A 203 -1.01 -15.18 11.35
N GLU A 204 -0.48 -16.21 12.00
CA GLU A 204 -0.64 -17.61 11.59
C GLU A 204 -2.11 -18.06 11.63
N ASN A 205 -2.87 -17.64 12.65
CA ASN A 205 -4.30 -17.94 12.73
C ASN A 205 -5.08 -17.21 11.63
N LEU A 206 -4.73 -15.95 11.36
CA LEU A 206 -5.38 -15.17 10.30
C LEU A 206 -5.09 -15.74 8.91
N MET A 207 -3.87 -16.24 8.68
CA MET A 207 -3.52 -16.96 7.44
C MET A 207 -4.36 -18.24 7.28
N ASN A 208 -4.52 -19.02 8.35
CA ASN A 208 -5.34 -20.23 8.32
C ASN A 208 -6.83 -19.97 8.02
N HIS A 209 -7.31 -18.74 8.28
CA HIS A 209 -8.68 -18.30 7.97
C HIS A 209 -8.77 -17.47 6.67
N GLY A 210 -7.69 -17.37 5.89
CA GLY A 210 -7.70 -16.69 4.59
C GLY A 210 -7.74 -15.16 4.66
N LEU A 211 -7.42 -14.55 5.82
CA LEU A 211 -7.35 -13.09 5.99
C LEU A 211 -5.96 -12.53 5.65
N ILE A 212 -4.93 -13.38 5.65
CA ILE A 212 -3.54 -13.06 5.31
C ILE A 212 -3.06 -14.10 4.30
N ASP A 213 -2.42 -13.67 3.21
CA ASP A 213 -1.97 -14.57 2.14
C ASP A 213 -0.70 -15.36 2.52
N ALA A 214 0.16 -14.77 3.35
CA ALA A 214 1.40 -15.39 3.77
C ALA A 214 1.91 -14.87 5.11
N VAL A 215 2.54 -15.74 5.90
CA VAL A 215 3.35 -15.35 7.07
C VAL A 215 4.81 -15.58 6.73
N LEU A 216 5.61 -14.51 6.74
CA LEU A 216 7.01 -14.58 6.32
C LEU A 216 7.92 -13.64 7.12
N PRO A 217 9.14 -14.06 7.46
CA PRO A 217 10.10 -13.19 8.12
C PRO A 217 10.57 -12.08 7.18
N THR A 218 10.91 -10.93 7.74
CA THR A 218 11.34 -9.73 6.98
C THR A 218 12.48 -10.00 6.00
N SER A 219 13.37 -10.96 6.29
CA SER A 219 14.48 -11.35 5.41
C SER A 219 14.04 -11.91 4.06
N ARG A 220 12.81 -12.40 3.95
CA ARG A 220 12.23 -12.92 2.70
C ARG A 220 11.33 -11.91 1.99
N LEU A 221 11.11 -10.74 2.57
CA LEU A 221 10.16 -9.76 2.05
C LEU A 221 10.56 -9.28 0.64
N ALA A 222 11.84 -8.99 0.42
CA ALA A 222 12.36 -8.56 -0.89
C ALA A 222 12.08 -9.61 -1.99
N GLU A 223 12.51 -10.85 -1.75
CA GLU A 223 12.36 -11.97 -2.68
C GLU A 223 10.88 -12.22 -3.03
N VAL A 224 10.03 -12.26 -2.01
CA VAL A 224 8.60 -12.53 -2.20
C VAL A 224 7.90 -11.36 -2.91
N ALA A 225 8.20 -10.11 -2.52
CA ALA A 225 7.67 -8.93 -3.18
C ALA A 225 8.07 -8.90 -4.66
N ALA A 226 9.33 -9.16 -5.00
CA ALA A 226 9.81 -9.20 -6.37
C ALA A 226 9.06 -10.25 -7.22
N ARG A 227 8.87 -11.46 -6.66
CA ARG A 227 8.13 -12.54 -7.32
C ARG A 227 6.66 -12.18 -7.55
N VAL A 228 5.99 -11.61 -6.56
CA VAL A 228 4.61 -11.16 -6.68
C VAL A 228 4.49 -10.05 -7.73
N LEU A 229 5.38 -9.06 -7.69
CA LEU A 229 5.41 -7.97 -8.67
C LEU A 229 5.68 -8.49 -10.09
N ARG A 230 6.54 -9.50 -10.27
CA ARG A 230 6.76 -10.13 -11.58
C ARG A 230 5.49 -10.76 -12.13
N VAL A 231 4.66 -11.37 -11.29
CA VAL A 231 3.37 -11.94 -11.70
C VAL A 231 2.35 -10.84 -11.99
N LEU A 232 2.24 -9.83 -11.14
CA LEU A 232 1.21 -8.79 -11.26
C LEU A 232 1.51 -7.74 -12.34
N CYS A 233 2.79 -7.43 -12.57
CA CYS A 233 3.23 -6.47 -13.60
C CYS A 233 3.62 -7.15 -14.92
N GLY A 234 3.93 -8.46 -14.91
CA GLY A 234 4.61 -9.14 -16.00
C GLY A 234 6.09 -8.72 -16.15
N ASP A 235 6.72 -9.16 -17.23
CA ASP A 235 8.12 -8.79 -17.57
C ASP A 235 8.26 -7.34 -18.08
N GLN A 236 7.16 -6.61 -18.18
CA GLN A 236 7.17 -5.19 -18.51
C GLN A 236 7.54 -4.39 -17.24
N ASP A 237 8.38 -3.37 -17.41
CA ASP A 237 8.73 -2.34 -16.42
C ASP A 237 9.80 -2.71 -15.35
N VAL A 238 10.91 -3.34 -15.75
CA VAL A 238 12.20 -3.01 -15.13
C VAL A 238 12.94 -2.09 -16.09
N PRO A 239 12.84 -0.75 -15.96
CA PRO A 239 13.68 0.15 -16.74
C PRO A 239 15.15 -0.24 -16.50
N ALA A 240 15.91 -0.45 -17.57
CA ALA A 240 17.34 -0.72 -17.45
C ALA A 240 18.03 0.47 -16.78
N GLY A 241 18.51 0.28 -15.54
CA GLY A 241 19.32 1.26 -14.83
C GLY A 241 18.60 2.56 -14.49
N VAL A 242 17.75 2.54 -13.46
CA VAL A 242 17.32 3.78 -12.81
C VAL A 242 18.49 4.27 -11.97
N ASP A 243 19.24 5.26 -12.48
CA ASP A 243 20.34 5.85 -11.73
C ASP A 243 19.80 6.81 -10.67
N PHE A 244 19.55 6.30 -9.47
CA PHE A 244 19.15 7.11 -8.30
C PHE A 244 20.26 8.06 -7.82
N ARG A 245 21.50 7.96 -8.32
CA ARG A 245 22.61 8.84 -7.93
C ARG A 245 22.57 10.19 -8.65
N SER A 246 21.92 10.27 -9.81
CA SER A 246 21.87 11.47 -10.66
C SER A 246 21.00 12.62 -10.13
N GLY A 247 20.19 12.38 -9.08
CA GLY A 247 19.23 13.36 -8.56
C GLY A 247 19.75 14.30 -7.46
N ALA A 248 20.99 14.13 -7.00
CA ALA A 248 21.54 14.90 -5.87
C ALA A 248 22.16 16.26 -6.26
N GLU A 249 22.46 16.50 -7.55
CA GLU A 249 23.28 17.65 -7.98
C GLU A 249 22.51 18.93 -8.33
N THR A 250 21.17 18.98 -8.23
CA THR A 250 20.40 20.19 -8.64
C THR A 250 19.93 21.08 -7.50
N ALA A 251 20.32 20.82 -6.25
CA ALA A 251 19.91 21.63 -5.10
C ALA A 251 20.96 22.65 -4.60
N GLU A 252 22.16 22.71 -5.20
CA GLU A 252 23.22 23.65 -4.81
C GLU A 252 23.68 24.53 -5.98
N ALA A 253 22.77 25.30 -6.56
CA ALA A 253 23.16 26.42 -7.44
C ALA A 253 22.09 27.51 -7.41
N GLY A 254 21.98 28.20 -6.27
CA GLY A 254 20.96 29.24 -6.10
C GLY A 254 21.10 30.10 -4.85
N SER A 255 22.33 30.41 -4.41
CA SER A 255 22.52 31.48 -3.42
C SER A 255 23.93 32.06 -3.50
N ALA A 256 24.11 33.08 -4.34
CA ALA A 256 25.08 34.16 -4.14
C ALA A 256 24.94 35.20 -5.27
N ALA A 257 24.21 36.28 -5.02
CA ALA A 257 24.58 37.65 -5.45
C ALA A 257 23.49 38.65 -5.01
N ALA A 258 23.64 39.17 -3.79
CA ALA A 258 23.07 40.46 -3.43
C ALA A 258 24.10 41.55 -3.77
N GLY A 259 23.71 42.59 -4.52
CA GLY A 259 24.63 43.70 -4.77
C GLY A 259 24.17 44.82 -5.71
N ARG A 260 23.33 45.72 -5.18
CA ARG A 260 23.32 47.20 -5.42
C ARG A 260 22.70 47.77 -6.72
N GLY A 261 21.58 48.48 -6.50
CA GLY A 261 21.44 49.91 -6.83
C GLY A 261 20.78 50.31 -8.16
N GLY A 262 19.78 51.20 -8.09
CA GLY A 262 19.41 52.09 -9.21
C GLY A 262 17.92 52.22 -9.49
N ALA A 263 17.39 53.44 -9.33
CA ALA A 263 15.99 53.83 -9.45
C ALA A 263 15.48 54.01 -10.91
N GLY A 264 14.15 54.01 -11.08
CA GLY A 264 13.47 54.76 -12.17
C GLY A 264 12.48 53.98 -13.05
N PRO A 265 11.43 54.62 -13.62
CA PRO A 265 10.07 54.12 -13.43
C PRO A 265 9.32 53.59 -14.68
N ARG A 266 8.29 52.80 -14.35
CA ARG A 266 7.00 52.50 -15.02
C ARG A 266 6.75 53.13 -16.40
N ARG A 267 6.43 52.26 -17.37
CA ARG A 267 5.56 52.59 -18.52
C ARG A 267 4.49 51.51 -18.75
N SER A 268 3.41 51.99 -19.33
CA SER A 268 2.03 51.54 -19.31
C SER A 268 1.59 50.75 -20.54
N GLY A 269 0.84 49.66 -20.31
CA GLY A 269 -0.27 49.14 -21.14
C GLY A 269 0.05 48.48 -22.49
N PRO A 270 -0.97 47.94 -23.21
CA PRO A 270 -2.28 47.46 -22.77
C PRO A 270 -2.57 46.00 -23.21
N ARG A 271 -3.62 45.39 -22.61
CA ARG A 271 -4.28 44.18 -23.14
C ARG A 271 -5.06 44.51 -24.42
N PRO A 272 -5.37 43.51 -25.25
CA PRO A 272 -6.78 43.36 -25.60
C PRO A 272 -7.31 41.92 -25.48
N ARG A 273 -8.62 41.88 -25.23
CA ARG A 273 -9.48 40.70 -25.08
C ARG A 273 -9.92 40.15 -26.43
N SER A 274 -10.20 38.83 -26.43
CA SER A 274 -11.32 38.11 -27.05
C SER A 274 -11.84 38.53 -28.44
N ARG A 275 -11.97 37.54 -29.33
CA ARG A 275 -13.22 37.37 -30.10
C ARG A 275 -13.40 35.92 -30.58
N SER A 276 -14.65 35.53 -30.52
CA SER A 276 -15.28 34.24 -30.76
C SER A 276 -15.68 34.02 -32.23
N GLY A 277 -15.53 32.77 -32.70
CA GLY A 277 -16.50 32.08 -33.58
C GLY A 277 -16.42 32.32 -35.10
N PRO A 278 -17.24 31.58 -35.89
CA PRO A 278 -16.91 30.25 -36.41
C PRO A 278 -17.15 30.11 -37.93
N ARG A 279 -16.64 29.04 -38.56
CA ARG A 279 -17.08 28.39 -39.83
C ARG A 279 -16.07 27.26 -40.10
N GLY A 280 -16.42 25.99 -40.25
CA GLY A 280 -17.41 25.44 -41.17
C GLY A 280 -16.64 24.86 -42.36
N GLY A 281 -16.35 23.56 -42.34
CA GLY A 281 -15.61 22.88 -43.40
C GLY A 281 -15.80 21.36 -43.35
N ARG A 282 -16.63 20.86 -44.25
CA ARG A 282 -16.92 19.44 -44.50
C ARG A 282 -15.65 18.69 -44.90
N THR A 283 -15.44 17.48 -44.38
CA THR A 283 -14.56 16.48 -44.99
C THR A 283 -15.33 15.17 -45.17
N GLY A 284 -15.36 14.71 -46.43
CA GLY A 284 -15.80 13.37 -46.81
C GLY A 284 -14.74 12.30 -46.52
N PRO A 285 -15.04 11.04 -46.84
CA PRO A 285 -14.47 9.88 -46.15
C PRO A 285 -13.26 9.27 -46.86
N GLY A 286 -12.46 8.53 -46.10
CA GLY A 286 -11.55 7.52 -46.62
C GLY A 286 -10.10 7.71 -46.19
N CYS A 287 -9.67 6.93 -45.21
CA CYS A 287 -8.59 5.95 -45.40
C CYS A 287 -8.46 5.14 -44.11
N GLY A 288 -8.89 3.90 -44.14
CA GLY A 288 -8.46 2.92 -43.15
C GLY A 288 -7.03 2.48 -43.47
N ILE A 289 -6.24 2.26 -42.42
CA ILE A 289 -5.26 1.17 -42.22
C ILE A 289 -4.18 1.64 -41.22
N CYS A 290 -3.84 0.71 -40.30
CA CYS A 290 -2.69 0.68 -39.38
C CYS A 290 -2.81 1.56 -38.11
N CYS A 291 -2.56 1.09 -36.87
CA CYS A 291 -1.74 -0.03 -36.39
C CYS A 291 -2.39 -0.75 -35.19
N GLY A 292 -2.13 -2.06 -35.07
CA GLY A 292 -2.59 -2.88 -33.95
C GLY A 292 -2.03 -2.41 -32.61
N SER A 293 -2.92 -2.33 -31.61
CA SER A 293 -2.52 -2.16 -30.22
C SER A 293 -1.98 -3.48 -29.68
N PRO A 294 -0.87 -3.49 -28.90
CA PRO A 294 -0.56 -4.66 -28.10
C PRO A 294 -1.66 -4.84 -27.06
N ARG A 295 -2.34 -5.98 -27.10
CA ARG A 295 -3.31 -6.37 -26.08
C ARG A 295 -2.57 -6.44 -24.75
N ARG A 296 -2.84 -5.49 -23.85
CA ARG A 296 -2.43 -5.56 -22.45
C ARG A 296 -3.24 -6.68 -21.80
N ASN A 297 -2.65 -7.86 -21.65
CA ASN A 297 -3.22 -8.93 -20.83
C ASN A 297 -2.93 -8.62 -19.35
N VAL A 298 -3.66 -7.65 -18.80
CA VAL A 298 -3.83 -7.58 -17.34
C VAL A 298 -4.92 -8.61 -17.03
N SER A 299 -4.58 -9.64 -16.25
CA SER A 299 -5.60 -10.57 -15.75
C SER A 299 -6.36 -9.85 -14.64
N PRO A 300 -7.64 -9.51 -14.81
CA PRO A 300 -8.43 -8.99 -13.70
C PRO A 300 -8.61 -10.13 -12.70
N LEU A 301 -7.96 -10.02 -11.54
CA LEU A 301 -8.30 -10.85 -10.39
C LEU A 301 -9.56 -10.28 -9.76
N SER A 302 -10.71 -10.69 -10.29
CA SER A 302 -12.01 -10.45 -9.67
C SER A 302 -12.18 -11.41 -8.51
N GLY A 303 -11.71 -11.00 -7.32
CA GLY A 303 -12.09 -11.61 -6.06
C GLY A 303 -13.51 -11.20 -5.69
N THR A 304 -14.51 -11.69 -6.42
CA THR A 304 -15.88 -11.77 -5.93
C THR A 304 -16.16 -13.25 -5.76
N GLY A 305 -16.55 -13.68 -4.56
CA GLY A 305 -16.94 -15.07 -4.26
C GLY A 305 -18.19 -15.55 -5.02
N ALA A 306 -18.33 -15.22 -6.31
CA ALA A 306 -19.45 -15.57 -7.17
C ALA A 306 -19.42 -17.04 -7.65
N GLY A 307 -18.66 -17.90 -6.96
CA GLY A 307 -18.70 -19.36 -7.13
C GLY A 307 -19.60 -20.08 -6.13
N GLU A 308 -20.14 -19.40 -5.11
CA GLU A 308 -20.91 -20.04 -4.02
C GLU A 308 -22.43 -20.16 -4.25
N HIS A 309 -22.94 -19.68 -5.39
CA HIS A 309 -24.38 -19.74 -5.69
C HIS A 309 -24.71 -20.29 -7.09
N ASP A 310 -24.08 -21.40 -7.49
CA ASP A 310 -24.60 -22.25 -8.57
C ASP A 310 -25.16 -23.56 -8.01
N PRO A 311 -26.50 -23.78 -8.01
CA PRO A 311 -27.10 -25.02 -7.52
C PRO A 311 -26.90 -26.22 -8.48
N ARG A 312 -26.05 -26.13 -9.51
CA ARG A 312 -25.74 -27.24 -10.42
C ARG A 312 -24.43 -27.98 -10.14
N ALA A 313 -23.68 -27.59 -9.11
CA ALA A 313 -22.37 -28.20 -8.80
C ALA A 313 -22.43 -29.37 -7.77
N ALA A 314 -23.60 -29.93 -7.49
CA ALA A 314 -23.75 -31.07 -6.59
C ALA A 314 -24.08 -32.37 -7.34
N ALA A 315 -23.12 -32.94 -8.08
CA ALA A 315 -23.14 -34.36 -8.41
C ALA A 315 -21.79 -34.90 -8.92
N ARG A 316 -21.20 -35.80 -8.09
CA ARG A 316 -20.38 -36.99 -8.43
C ARG A 316 -18.83 -36.87 -8.49
N PRO A 317 -18.15 -37.99 -8.17
CA PRO A 317 -16.96 -38.01 -7.31
C PRO A 317 -15.62 -38.10 -8.08
N ARG A 318 -14.54 -37.83 -7.34
CA ARG A 318 -13.14 -38.00 -7.75
C ARG A 318 -12.87 -39.41 -8.31
N ALA A 319 -12.35 -39.46 -9.53
CA ALA A 319 -11.56 -40.58 -10.04
C ALA A 319 -10.39 -40.03 -10.85
N GLY A 320 -9.17 -40.36 -10.41
CA GLY A 320 -7.96 -40.05 -11.16
C GLY A 320 -7.71 -41.06 -12.28
N ARG A 321 -7.02 -40.60 -13.34
CA ARG A 321 -5.97 -41.25 -14.15
C ARG A 321 -5.86 -40.51 -15.49
N ARG A 322 -4.66 -40.05 -15.85
CA ARG A 322 -3.78 -40.67 -16.87
C ARG A 322 -4.54 -41.01 -18.16
N GLY A 323 -4.18 -40.32 -19.24
CA GLY A 323 -4.82 -40.44 -20.53
C GLY A 323 -4.57 -41.77 -21.24
N ALA A 324 -5.39 -42.02 -22.27
CA ALA A 324 -5.00 -42.60 -23.55
C ALA A 324 -6.24 -42.72 -24.46
N LEU A 325 -6.03 -42.27 -25.69
CA LEU A 325 -6.52 -42.75 -26.99
C LEU A 325 -8.02 -43.01 -27.27
N CYS A 326 -8.45 -42.26 -28.29
CA CYS A 326 -9.42 -42.55 -29.34
C CYS A 326 -9.66 -44.04 -29.68
N GLY A 327 -10.93 -44.39 -29.83
CA GLY A 327 -11.38 -45.64 -30.46
C GLY A 327 -12.87 -45.58 -30.76
N ALA A 328 -13.23 -45.27 -32.00
CA ALA A 328 -14.59 -45.32 -32.51
C ALA A 328 -15.10 -46.77 -32.61
N ARG A 329 -16.36 -47.03 -32.25
CA ARG A 329 -17.21 -48.08 -32.84
C ARG A 329 -18.68 -47.81 -32.50
N ALA A 330 -19.51 -47.97 -33.53
CA ALA A 330 -20.93 -47.66 -33.55
C ALA A 330 -21.82 -48.86 -33.16
N GLN A 331 -22.90 -48.56 -32.42
CA GLN A 331 -24.28 -49.16 -32.42
C GLN A 331 -24.47 -50.68 -32.18
N PRO A 332 -25.67 -51.20 -31.78
CA PRO A 332 -27.01 -50.61 -31.94
C PRO A 332 -28.00 -50.75 -30.75
N ALA A 333 -29.18 -50.17 -30.98
CA ALA A 333 -30.38 -50.09 -30.15
C ALA A 333 -31.14 -51.41 -29.92
N ARG A 334 -31.91 -51.44 -28.83
CA ARG A 334 -33.16 -52.21 -28.53
C ARG A 334 -33.47 -51.98 -27.04
N ALA A 335 -34.68 -51.92 -26.48
CA ALA A 335 -36.05 -51.56 -26.84
C ALA A 335 -36.78 -51.47 -25.45
N PRO A 336 -37.92 -50.76 -25.29
CA PRO A 336 -38.53 -50.49 -23.98
C PRO A 336 -39.55 -51.55 -23.55
N ARG A 337 -39.80 -51.64 -22.23
CA ARG A 337 -40.97 -52.19 -21.47
C ARG A 337 -40.47 -52.61 -20.07
N GLU A 338 -41.12 -52.37 -18.93
CA GLU A 338 -42.50 -51.96 -18.59
C GLU A 338 -42.49 -50.85 -17.53
#